data_AF-A0A6F9BY14-F1
#
_entry.id   AF-A0A6F9BY14-F1
#
_cell.length_a   1.000
_cell.length_b   1.000
_cell.length_c   1.000
_cell.angle_alpha   90.00
_cell.angle_beta   90.00
_cell.angle_gamma   90.00
#
_symmetry.space_group_name_H-M   'P 1'
#
loop_
_entity.id
_entity.type
_entity.pdbx_description
1 polymer ?
#
loop_
_entity_poly.entity_id
_entity_poly.type
_entity_poly.pdbx_seq_one_letter_code
_entity_poly.pdbx_strand_id
1 'polypeptide(L)'
;PKVAFYAALTDSGGVGPFNTDTTLIYSKVFTNTGRAYNPTTGIFTATVRGVYYFRFTAFEARRLQTFGVYLYHNDKRLMFNFDTNDQYWEYISNALTLELDEGDVVYMRLP
;
A
#
# COMPACT_ATOMS: atom_id res chain seq x y z
N PRO A 1 14.05 8.49 17.00
CA PRO A 1 13.90 7.16 16.36
C PRO A 1 14.01 7.30 14.84
N LYS A 2 14.65 6.35 14.14
CA LYS A 2 14.71 6.35 12.66
C LYS A 2 13.76 5.26 12.15
N VAL A 3 12.77 5.63 11.34
CA VAL A 3 11.80 4.72 10.74
C VAL A 3 11.67 5.04 9.26
N ALA A 4 11.86 4.04 8.41
CA ALA A 4 11.69 4.16 6.97
C ALA A 4 11.56 2.77 6.35
N PHE A 5 10.64 2.60 5.40
CA PHE A 5 10.51 1.36 4.66
C PHE A 5 10.28 1.61 3.18
N TYR A 6 10.67 0.62 2.36
CA TYR A 6 10.36 0.54 0.94
C TYR A 6 10.13 -0.92 0.60
N ALA A 7 8.95 -1.23 0.09
CA ALA A 7 8.54 -2.56 -0.31
C ALA A 7 7.78 -2.52 -1.63
N ALA A 8 7.79 -3.63 -2.35
CA ALA A 8 7.08 -3.84 -3.61
C ALA A 8 6.33 -5.18 -3.60
N LEU A 9 5.43 -5.35 -4.57
CA LEU A 9 4.73 -6.61 -4.79
C LEU A 9 5.71 -7.73 -5.20
N THR A 10 5.19 -8.95 -5.24
CA THR A 10 5.93 -10.15 -5.61
C THR A 10 6.32 -10.14 -7.10
N ASP A 11 7.41 -10.82 -7.46
CA ASP A 11 7.86 -11.00 -8.85
C ASP A 11 7.02 -12.04 -9.62
N SER A 12 5.94 -12.57 -9.03
CA SER A 12 5.06 -13.61 -9.60
C SER A 12 4.04 -13.10 -10.63
N GLY A 13 4.01 -11.81 -10.93
CA GLY A 13 3.09 -11.19 -11.89
C GLY A 13 1.94 -10.41 -11.24
N GLY A 14 0.77 -10.42 -11.88
CA GLY A 14 -0.40 -9.65 -11.44
C GLY A 14 -0.94 -10.07 -10.07
N VAL A 15 -1.51 -9.12 -9.33
CA VAL A 15 -2.14 -9.35 -8.03
C VAL A 15 -3.65 -9.12 -8.16
N GLY A 16 -4.43 -10.12 -7.74
CA GLY A 16 -5.87 -10.17 -7.97
C GLY A 16 -6.24 -10.65 -9.39
N PRO A 17 -7.53 -10.57 -9.78
CA PRO A 17 -8.63 -10.07 -8.97
C PRO A 17 -8.92 -10.96 -7.76
N PHE A 18 -9.41 -10.36 -6.68
CA PHE A 18 -9.93 -11.09 -5.52
C PHE A 18 -11.46 -10.95 -5.50
N ASN A 19 -12.15 -11.86 -4.83
CA ASN A 19 -13.60 -11.81 -4.67
C ASN A 19 -14.06 -10.95 -3.47
N THR A 20 -13.11 -10.46 -2.68
CA THR A 20 -13.31 -9.63 -1.50
C THR A 20 -12.13 -8.67 -1.32
N ASP A 21 -12.37 -7.54 -0.65
CA ASP A 21 -11.32 -6.63 -0.17
C ASP A 21 -10.14 -7.41 0.44
N THR A 22 -8.98 -7.32 -0.18
CA THR A 22 -7.81 -8.12 0.21
C THR A 22 -6.63 -7.21 0.55
N THR A 23 -6.04 -7.40 1.75
CA THR A 23 -4.83 -6.67 2.14
C THR A 23 -3.67 -7.03 1.21
N LEU A 24 -3.03 -6.00 0.64
CA LEU A 24 -1.88 -6.17 -0.23
C LEU A 24 -0.64 -6.49 0.59
N ILE A 25 -0.01 -7.62 0.28
CA ILE A 25 1.24 -8.04 0.89
C ILE A 25 2.39 -7.69 -0.06
N TYR A 26 3.08 -6.59 0.21
CA TYR A 26 4.32 -6.23 -0.49
C TYR A 26 5.46 -7.05 0.10
N SER A 27 5.65 -8.27 -0.40
CA SER A 27 6.59 -9.26 0.15
C SER A 27 8.05 -8.95 -0.18
N LYS A 28 8.33 -8.11 -1.18
CA LYS A 28 9.69 -7.72 -1.57
C LYS A 28 10.12 -6.46 -0.83
N VAL A 29 10.91 -6.62 0.23
CA VAL A 29 11.36 -5.52 1.10
C VAL A 29 12.79 -5.12 0.75
N PHE A 30 12.99 -3.84 0.43
CA PHE A 30 14.30 -3.27 0.10
C PHE A 30 14.91 -2.52 1.30
N THR A 31 14.06 -1.79 2.02
CA THR A 31 14.45 -1.05 3.24
C THR A 31 13.38 -1.27 4.30
N ASN A 32 13.80 -1.48 5.56
CA ASN A 32 12.89 -1.58 6.71
C ASN A 32 13.58 -1.12 8.00
N THR A 33 14.10 0.11 7.98
CA THR A 33 14.73 0.74 9.14
C THR A 33 13.69 0.95 10.23
N GLY A 34 13.99 0.48 11.44
CA GLY A 34 13.03 0.48 12.56
C GLY A 34 12.08 -0.71 12.56
N ARG A 35 12.14 -1.61 11.55
CA ARG A 35 11.37 -2.86 11.46
C ARG A 35 9.85 -2.67 11.64
N ALA A 36 9.35 -1.53 11.17
CA ALA A 36 7.95 -1.12 11.32
C ALA A 36 7.02 -1.75 10.28
N TYR A 37 7.55 -2.24 9.15
CA TYR A 37 6.77 -2.93 8.13
C TYR A 37 6.88 -4.46 8.25
N ASN A 38 5.75 -5.16 8.19
CA ASN A 38 5.68 -6.62 8.24
C ASN A 38 5.39 -7.21 6.84
N PRO A 39 6.35 -7.91 6.20
CA PRO A 39 6.19 -8.46 4.84
C PRO A 39 5.30 -9.70 4.77
N THR A 40 4.91 -10.28 5.90
CA THR A 40 3.97 -11.41 5.94
C THR A 40 2.52 -10.92 5.95
N THR A 41 2.26 -9.74 6.50
CA THR A 41 0.90 -9.19 6.63
C THR A 41 0.61 -8.01 5.70
N GLY A 42 1.64 -7.34 5.19
CA GLY A 42 1.48 -6.12 4.38
C GLY A 42 1.26 -4.85 5.22
N ILE A 43 1.47 -4.92 6.53
CA ILE A 43 1.08 -3.87 7.48
C ILE A 43 2.30 -3.12 7.98
N PHE A 44 2.23 -1.79 7.93
CA PHE A 44 3.11 -0.90 8.68
C PHE A 44 2.50 -0.64 10.07
N THR A 45 3.30 -0.74 11.13
CA THR A 45 2.92 -0.40 12.51
C THR A 45 3.84 0.70 13.02
N ALA A 46 3.29 1.83 13.43
CA ALA A 46 4.06 2.92 14.03
C ALA A 46 4.69 2.45 15.34
N THR A 47 6.02 2.45 15.40
CA THR A 47 6.77 2.03 16.59
C THR A 47 6.98 3.14 17.61
N VAL A 48 6.62 4.37 17.25
CA VAL A 48 6.69 5.58 18.09
C VAL A 48 5.65 6.58 17.60
N ARG A 49 5.22 7.51 18.45
CA ARG A 49 4.40 8.64 17.98
C ARG A 49 5.20 9.54 17.04
N GLY A 50 4.60 9.98 15.94
CA GLY A 50 5.25 10.90 15.02
C GLY A 50 4.45 11.22 13.76
N VAL A 51 5.07 12.01 12.90
CA VAL A 51 4.55 12.34 11.56
C VAL A 51 5.18 11.39 10.54
N TYR A 52 4.34 10.72 9.78
CA TYR A 52 4.72 9.71 8.79
C TYR A 52 4.25 10.11 7.40
N TYR A 53 5.10 9.90 6.41
CA TYR A 53 4.79 10.12 4.99
C TYR A 53 4.71 8.77 4.28
N PHE A 54 3.56 8.49 3.67
CA PHE A 54 3.32 7.30 2.87
C PHE A 54 3.14 7.69 1.42
N ARG A 55 3.86 7.01 0.52
CA ARG A 55 3.71 7.15 -0.92
C ARG A 55 3.61 5.77 -1.54
N PHE A 56 2.72 5.61 -2.51
CA PHE A 56 2.57 4.37 -3.26
C PHE A 56 2.30 4.66 -4.74
N THR A 57 2.52 3.62 -5.55
CA THR A 57 2.16 3.58 -6.96
C THR A 57 1.50 2.22 -7.24
N ALA A 58 0.34 2.23 -7.88
CA ALA A 58 -0.33 1.07 -8.45
C ALA A 58 -0.22 1.12 -9.98
N PHE A 59 -0.24 -0.05 -10.62
CA PHE A 59 -0.02 -0.19 -12.06
C PHE A 59 -0.99 -1.24 -12.63
N GLU A 60 -1.58 -0.93 -13.79
CA GLU A 60 -2.36 -1.88 -14.59
C GLU A 60 -1.80 -1.93 -16.02
N ALA A 61 -1.56 -3.14 -16.51
CA ALA A 61 -0.98 -3.41 -17.83
C ALA A 61 -2.02 -3.85 -18.87
N ARG A 62 -3.23 -4.18 -18.43
CA ARG A 62 -4.30 -4.72 -19.27
C ARG A 62 -5.23 -3.58 -19.69
N ARG A 63 -5.39 -3.43 -21.00
CA ARG A 63 -6.33 -2.45 -21.57
C ARG A 63 -7.77 -2.77 -21.21
N LEU A 64 -8.57 -1.73 -21.03
CA LEU A 64 -9.98 -1.77 -20.60
C LEU A 64 -10.17 -2.49 -19.26
N GLN A 65 -9.17 -2.47 -18.39
CA GLN A 65 -9.28 -2.97 -17.03
C GLN A 65 -9.28 -1.83 -16.05
N THR A 66 -10.16 -1.97 -15.08
CA THR A 66 -10.26 -1.10 -13.94
C THR A 66 -9.36 -1.61 -12.82
N PHE A 67 -8.68 -0.69 -12.15
CA PHE A 67 -7.83 -1.01 -11.02
C PHE A 67 -7.88 0.10 -9.97
N GLY A 68 -7.53 -0.26 -8.75
CA GLY A 68 -7.55 0.69 -7.66
C GLY A 68 -7.00 0.10 -6.39
N VAL A 69 -6.75 0.97 -5.43
CA VAL A 69 -6.27 0.59 -4.11
C VAL A 69 -6.87 1.52 -3.04
N TYR A 70 -7.21 0.91 -1.91
CA TYR A 70 -7.57 1.62 -0.69
C TYR A 70 -6.36 1.76 0.22
N LEU A 71 -6.22 2.89 0.91
CA LEU A 71 -5.30 3.04 2.04
C LEU A 71 -6.11 3.12 3.34
N TYR A 72 -5.72 2.31 4.32
CA TYR A 72 -6.37 2.19 5.61
C TYR A 72 -5.45 2.67 6.74
N HIS A 73 -6.05 3.30 7.76
CA HIS A 73 -5.46 3.56 9.08
C HIS A 73 -6.40 3.00 10.14
N ASN A 74 -5.92 2.07 10.98
CA ASN A 74 -6.70 1.44 12.05
C ASN A 74 -8.12 1.00 11.60
N ASP A 75 -8.19 0.20 10.52
CA ASP A 75 -9.44 -0.29 9.91
C ASP A 75 -10.37 0.77 9.30
N LYS A 76 -9.97 2.04 9.31
CA LYS A 76 -10.68 3.12 8.60
C LYS A 76 -10.04 3.40 7.26
N ARG A 77 -10.82 3.31 6.19
CA ARG A 77 -10.38 3.72 4.86
C ARG A 77 -10.17 5.24 4.82
N LEU A 78 -8.96 5.67 4.54
CA LEU A 78 -8.60 7.08 4.39
C LEU A 78 -8.64 7.55 2.94
N MET A 79 -8.24 6.69 2.00
CA MET A 79 -8.23 7.03 0.58
C MET A 79 -8.82 5.92 -0.27
N PHE A 80 -9.48 6.36 -1.34
CA PHE A 80 -9.92 5.53 -2.44
C PHE A 80 -9.29 6.05 -3.73
N ASN A 81 -8.46 5.23 -4.35
CA ASN A 81 -7.75 5.57 -5.58
C ASN A 81 -8.14 4.55 -6.63
N PHE A 82 -8.65 5.00 -7.76
CA PHE A 82 -9.23 4.13 -8.77
C PHE A 82 -9.09 4.79 -10.13
N ASP A 83 -8.81 3.97 -11.14
CA ASP A 83 -8.74 4.40 -12.52
C ASP A 83 -9.07 3.22 -13.45
N THR A 84 -9.24 3.52 -14.74
CA THR A 84 -9.40 2.52 -15.78
C THR A 84 -8.29 2.70 -16.80
N ASN A 85 -7.54 1.63 -17.05
CA ASN A 85 -6.53 1.63 -18.10
C ASN A 85 -7.22 1.62 -19.47
N ASP A 86 -7.46 2.79 -20.04
CA ASP A 86 -7.93 2.95 -21.42
C ASP A 86 -6.79 2.95 -22.45
N GLN A 87 -5.55 2.81 -22.00
CA GLN A 87 -4.32 2.77 -22.79
C GLN A 87 -3.63 1.39 -22.74
N TYR A 88 -2.30 1.37 -22.91
CA TYR A 88 -1.50 0.15 -22.73
C TYR A 88 -1.06 -0.02 -21.27
N TRP A 89 -0.63 1.06 -20.61
CA TRP A 89 -0.05 1.06 -19.27
C TRP A 89 -0.59 2.25 -18.47
N GLU A 90 -1.25 1.99 -17.35
CA GLU A 90 -1.83 3.05 -16.51
C GLU A 90 -1.31 2.97 -15.07
N TYR A 91 -1.10 4.14 -14.46
CA TYR A 91 -0.50 4.24 -13.13
C TYR A 91 -1.28 5.18 -12.24
N ILE A 92 -1.58 4.73 -11.01
CA ILE A 92 -2.12 5.57 -9.95
C ILE A 92 -1.00 5.81 -8.95
N SER A 93 -0.59 7.06 -8.74
CA SER A 93 0.35 7.42 -7.67
C SER A 93 -0.28 8.43 -6.74
N ASN A 94 -0.18 8.19 -5.44
CA ASN A 94 -0.67 9.12 -4.43
C ASN A 94 0.23 9.08 -3.19
N ALA A 95 0.04 10.05 -2.31
CA ALA A 95 0.74 10.13 -1.04
C ALA A 95 -0.12 10.81 0.03
N LEU A 96 0.18 10.51 1.30
CA LEU A 96 -0.37 11.26 2.41
C LEU A 96 0.64 11.39 3.55
N THR A 97 0.41 12.40 4.38
CA THR A 97 1.10 12.60 5.65
C THR A 97 0.11 12.35 6.79
N LEU A 98 0.49 11.55 7.78
CA LEU A 98 -0.32 11.23 8.96
C LEU A 98 0.46 11.51 10.23
N GLU A 99 -0.23 12.02 11.25
CA GLU A 99 0.20 11.85 12.64
C GLU A 99 -0.28 10.48 13.12
N LEU A 100 0.63 9.65 13.59
CA LEU A 100 0.34 8.31 14.11
C LEU A 100 0.80 8.22 15.56
N ASP A 101 0.01 7.54 16.39
CA ASP A 101 0.42 7.10 17.71
C ASP A 101 1.15 5.74 17.65
N GLU A 102 1.89 5.41 18.70
CA GLU A 102 2.53 4.10 18.80
C GLU A 102 1.48 2.98 18.77
N GLY A 103 1.67 2.00 17.89
CA GLY A 103 0.74 0.89 17.66
C GLY A 103 -0.26 1.12 16.53
N ASP A 104 -0.38 2.35 16.00
CA ASP A 104 -1.23 2.60 14.84
C ASP A 104 -0.75 1.84 13.62
N VAL A 105 -1.70 1.32 12.84
CA VAL A 105 -1.43 0.51 11.65
C VAL A 105 -1.86 1.21 10.37
N VAL A 106 -1.03 1.09 9.34
CA VAL A 106 -1.31 1.58 7.98
C VAL A 106 -1.07 0.46 6.97
N TYR A 107 -2.02 0.22 6.08
CA TYR A 107 -1.93 -0.83 5.05
C TYR A 107 -2.79 -0.51 3.83
N MET A 108 -2.51 -1.22 2.74
CA MET A 108 -3.23 -1.08 1.48
C MET A 108 -4.17 -2.27 1.28
N ARG A 109 -5.33 -2.05 0.67
CA ARG A 109 -6.22 -3.13 0.20
C ARG A 109 -6.50 -3.00 -1.29
N LEU A 110 -6.61 -4.14 -1.96
CA LEU A 110 -7.20 -4.24 -3.30
C LEU A 110 -8.73 -4.41 -3.13
N PRO A 111 -9.55 -3.54 -3.73
CA PRO A 111 -11.01 -3.66 -3.77
C PRO A 111 -11.49 -4.83 -4.65
#